data_AF-A0A7W0G0I5-F1
#
_entry.id   AF-A0A7W0G0I5-F1
#
_cell.length_a   1.000
_cell.length_b   1.000
_cell.length_c   1.000
_cell.angle_alpha   90.00
_cell.angle_beta   90.00
_cell.angle_gamma   90.00
#
_symmetry.space_group_name_H-M   'P 1'
#
loop_
_entity.id
_entity.type
_entity.pdbx_description
1 polymer ?
#
loop_
_entity_poly.entity_id
_entity_poly.type
_entity_poly.pdbx_seq_one_letter_code
_entity_poly.pdbx_strand_id
1 'polypeptide(L)'
;MYVVRKRIVAQSLFNLRQQKTHTLFAGYLYLQQRASQLGWLEDLQPEFLPFFKQFFYVDNHPLGAPYIKPFTEQKASTQNLWLNENVAGSYAPSSLRSGQPFRQVVNIEGRKYSLPSDHAQRAFKHLLYSIPVQVADLAVVLYRDFGLRGDSVTIEDLIDIFTYEFGYANEPGSKPDEKFRTLYSLETTKKWDKDWLEAA
;
A
#
# COMPACT_ATOMS: atom_id res chain seq x y z
N MET A 1 8.97 -8.26 22.20
CA MET A 1 8.70 -8.15 20.75
C MET A 1 7.23 -8.46 20.56
N TYR A 2 6.54 -7.67 19.74
CA TYR A 2 5.11 -7.80 19.50
C TYR A 2 4.85 -8.05 18.03
N VAL A 3 3.75 -8.74 17.73
CA VAL A 3 3.22 -8.90 16.37
C VAL A 3 1.75 -8.48 16.35
N VAL A 4 1.25 -8.13 15.17
CA VAL A 4 -0.15 -7.78 15.02
C VAL A 4 -1.01 -9.03 15.11
N ARG A 5 -2.05 -8.99 15.95
CA ARG A 5 -2.96 -10.14 16.11
C ARG A 5 -3.62 -10.49 14.77
N LYS A 6 -3.70 -11.79 14.47
CA LYS A 6 -4.33 -12.29 13.23
C LYS A 6 -5.76 -11.77 13.01
N ARG A 7 -6.55 -11.63 14.09
CA ARG A 7 -7.92 -11.06 14.03
C ARG A 7 -7.94 -9.62 13.50
N ILE A 8 -6.94 -8.82 13.89
CA ILE A 8 -6.81 -7.41 13.52
C ILE A 8 -6.35 -7.29 12.07
N VAL A 9 -5.41 -8.14 11.65
CA VAL A 9 -4.97 -8.22 10.24
C VAL A 9 -6.16 -8.58 9.34
N ALA A 10 -6.95 -9.60 9.72
CA ALA A 10 -8.12 -10.02 8.96
C ALA A 10 -9.19 -8.92 8.87
N GLN A 11 -9.47 -8.22 9.98
CA GLN A 11 -10.42 -7.11 10.01
C GLN A 11 -9.95 -5.94 9.14
N SER A 12 -8.66 -5.58 9.22
CA SER A 12 -8.07 -4.49 8.45
C SER A 12 -8.09 -4.79 6.96
N LEU A 13 -7.73 -6.02 6.57
CA LEU A 13 -7.81 -6.47 5.19
C LEU A 13 -9.26 -6.49 4.68
N PHE A 14 -10.21 -6.90 5.52
CA PHE A 14 -11.63 -6.83 5.18
C PHE A 14 -12.07 -5.39 4.92
N ASN A 15 -11.73 -4.46 5.80
CA ASN A 15 -12.07 -3.03 5.68
C ASN A 15 -11.52 -2.43 4.39
N LEU A 16 -10.22 -2.63 4.11
CA LEU A 16 -9.58 -2.14 2.88
C LEU A 16 -10.28 -2.66 1.62
N ARG A 17 -10.73 -3.93 1.64
CA ARG A 17 -11.40 -4.56 0.50
C ARG A 17 -12.87 -4.17 0.37
N GLN A 18 -13.51 -3.60 1.39
CA GLN A 18 -14.84 -2.99 1.27
C GLN A 18 -14.78 -1.62 0.57
N GLN A 19 -13.65 -0.92 0.68
CA GLN A 19 -13.42 0.30 -0.06
C GLN A 19 -13.10 -0.02 -1.52
N LYS A 20 -13.81 0.63 -2.44
CA LYS A 20 -13.50 0.52 -3.87
C LYS A 20 -12.15 1.18 -4.14
N THR A 21 -11.13 0.38 -4.46
CA THR A 21 -9.77 0.84 -4.75
C THR A 21 -9.21 0.07 -5.92
N HIS A 22 -8.63 0.77 -6.90
CA HIS A 22 -8.04 0.15 -8.08
C HIS A 22 -6.87 -0.76 -7.69
N THR A 23 -6.82 -1.97 -8.25
CA THR A 23 -5.82 -2.99 -7.88
C THR A 23 -4.38 -2.46 -8.02
N LEU A 24 -4.13 -1.66 -9.06
CA LEU A 24 -2.80 -1.06 -9.33
C LEU A 24 -2.38 0.04 -8.33
N PHE A 25 -3.21 0.37 -7.33
CA PHE A 25 -2.78 1.25 -6.23
C PHE A 25 -1.60 0.66 -5.46
N ALA A 26 -1.47 -0.67 -5.37
CA ALA A 26 -0.29 -1.31 -4.79
C ALA A 26 1.01 -0.97 -5.54
N GLY A 27 0.96 -0.90 -6.87
CA GLY A 27 2.11 -0.44 -7.66
C GLY A 27 2.40 1.04 -7.48
N TYR A 28 1.37 1.87 -7.29
CA TYR A 28 1.55 3.29 -6.98
C TYR A 28 2.25 3.49 -5.63
N LEU A 29 1.88 2.72 -4.60
CA LEU A 29 2.54 2.74 -3.29
C LEU A 29 4.05 2.51 -3.44
N TYR A 30 4.44 1.52 -4.23
CA TYR A 30 5.86 1.24 -4.48
C TYR A 30 6.57 2.38 -5.23
N LEU A 31 5.94 2.93 -6.27
CA LEU A 31 6.53 4.06 -7.01
C LEU A 31 6.75 5.28 -6.11
N GLN A 32 5.80 5.56 -5.21
CA GLN A 32 5.92 6.64 -4.25
C GLN A 32 7.04 6.39 -3.24
N GLN A 33 7.12 5.18 -2.67
CA GLN A 33 8.24 4.78 -1.81
C GLN A 33 9.59 4.94 -2.53
N ARG A 34 9.67 4.44 -3.77
CA ARG A 34 10.89 4.48 -4.60
C ARG A 34 11.32 5.91 -4.91
N ALA A 35 10.37 6.76 -5.29
CA ALA A 35 10.63 8.17 -5.56
C ALA A 35 11.22 8.88 -4.33
N SER A 36 10.70 8.58 -3.13
CA SER A 36 11.26 9.10 -1.89
C SER A 36 12.66 8.59 -1.59
N GLN A 37 12.92 7.30 -1.80
CA GLN A 37 14.24 6.71 -1.59
C GLN A 37 15.31 7.31 -2.52
N LEU A 38 14.92 7.70 -3.74
CA LEU A 38 15.81 8.33 -4.72
C LEU A 38 15.89 9.85 -4.57
N GLY A 39 14.91 10.48 -3.94
CA GLY A 39 14.82 11.93 -3.81
C GLY A 39 14.35 12.65 -5.08
N TRP A 40 13.79 11.94 -6.06
CA TRP A 40 13.27 12.50 -7.30
C TRP A 40 12.07 11.69 -7.84
N LEU A 41 11.35 12.26 -8.81
CA LEU A 41 10.12 11.66 -9.37
C LEU A 41 10.30 10.97 -10.73
N GLU A 42 11.47 11.05 -11.35
CA GLU A 42 11.73 10.59 -12.71
C GLU A 42 12.59 9.32 -12.75
N ASP A 43 12.50 8.55 -13.84
CA ASP A 43 13.36 7.37 -14.10
C ASP A 43 13.48 6.40 -12.91
N LEU A 44 12.35 6.07 -12.28
CA LEU A 44 12.29 5.33 -11.01
C LEU A 44 12.74 3.86 -11.12
N GLN A 45 12.73 3.31 -12.34
CA GLN A 45 13.07 1.92 -12.70
C GLN A 45 12.67 0.89 -11.62
N PRO A 46 11.36 0.77 -11.33
CA PRO A 46 10.84 -0.04 -10.24
C PRO A 46 11.08 -1.55 -10.43
N GLU A 47 11.58 -2.22 -9.39
CA GLU A 47 11.54 -3.67 -9.26
C GLU A 47 10.35 -4.08 -8.37
N PHE A 48 9.19 -4.33 -8.98
CA PHE A 48 7.96 -4.60 -8.23
C PHE A 48 8.01 -5.90 -7.41
N LEU A 49 8.73 -6.92 -7.87
CA LEU A 49 8.71 -8.23 -7.22
C LEU A 49 9.23 -8.20 -5.78
N PRO A 50 10.42 -7.61 -5.46
CA PRO A 50 10.86 -7.41 -4.08
C PRO A 50 9.83 -6.72 -3.19
N PHE A 51 9.19 -5.65 -3.66
CA PHE A 51 8.17 -4.92 -2.90
C PHE A 51 6.96 -5.81 -2.58
N PHE A 52 6.45 -6.56 -3.56
CA PHE A 52 5.33 -7.47 -3.32
C PHE A 52 5.69 -8.65 -2.41
N LYS A 53 6.93 -9.15 -2.51
CA LYS A 53 7.45 -10.16 -1.58
C LYS A 53 7.50 -9.64 -0.15
N GLN A 54 7.95 -8.41 0.04
CA GLN A 54 8.05 -7.81 1.38
C GLN A 54 6.68 -7.58 2.02
N PHE A 55 5.73 -7.00 1.27
CA PHE A 55 4.50 -6.49 1.87
C PHE A 55 3.26 -7.33 1.63
N PHE A 56 3.21 -8.16 0.57
CA PHE A 56 1.98 -8.85 0.17
C PHE A 56 2.10 -10.37 0.13
N TYR A 57 3.30 -10.93 0.27
CA TYR A 57 3.50 -12.37 0.31
C TYR A 57 2.88 -13.01 1.56
N VAL A 58 2.25 -14.16 1.41
CA VAL A 58 1.69 -14.93 2.54
C VAL A 58 2.07 -16.39 2.38
N ASP A 59 2.74 -17.01 3.35
CA ASP A 59 3.24 -18.40 3.26
C ASP A 59 2.14 -19.43 2.88
N ASN A 60 0.98 -19.37 3.54
CA ASN A 60 -0.13 -20.32 3.33
C ASN A 60 -1.08 -19.87 2.21
N HIS A 61 -0.53 -19.68 1.01
CA HIS A 61 -1.26 -19.18 -0.16
C HIS A 61 -1.74 -20.30 -1.11
N PRO A 62 -2.75 -20.04 -1.95
CA PRO A 62 -3.09 -20.94 -3.06
C PRO A 62 -1.93 -21.07 -4.06
N LEU A 63 -1.79 -22.24 -4.68
CA LEU A 63 -0.76 -22.50 -5.69
C LEU A 63 -0.81 -21.45 -6.81
N GLY A 64 0.35 -20.84 -7.13
CA GLY A 64 0.48 -19.83 -8.20
C GLY A 64 -0.04 -18.43 -7.87
N ALA A 65 -0.57 -18.19 -6.67
CA ALA A 65 -1.11 -16.89 -6.25
C ALA A 65 -0.62 -16.46 -4.85
N PRO A 66 0.68 -16.17 -4.69
CA PRO A 66 1.31 -16.00 -3.38
C PRO A 66 1.03 -14.67 -2.68
N TYR A 67 0.46 -13.69 -3.41
CA TYR A 67 0.31 -12.34 -2.88
C TYR A 67 -1.14 -12.05 -2.53
N ILE A 68 -1.38 -11.54 -1.33
CA ILE A 68 -2.70 -10.99 -0.98
C ILE A 68 -2.94 -9.69 -1.74
N LYS A 69 -4.19 -9.48 -2.14
CA LYS A 69 -4.62 -8.31 -2.89
C LYS A 69 -5.52 -7.45 -2.01
N PRO A 70 -5.00 -6.42 -1.32
CA PRO A 70 -5.81 -5.59 -0.42
C PRO A 70 -6.77 -4.65 -1.16
N PHE A 71 -6.51 -4.35 -2.43
CA PHE A 71 -7.30 -3.42 -3.23
C PHE A 71 -8.10 -4.15 -4.31
N THR A 72 -9.36 -3.78 -4.47
CA THR A 72 -10.24 -4.33 -5.52
C THR A 72 -11.30 -3.32 -5.94
N GLU A 73 -11.60 -3.29 -7.24
CA GLU A 73 -12.70 -2.49 -7.81
C GLU A 73 -14.02 -3.26 -7.80
N GLN A 74 -13.90 -4.59 -7.70
CA GLN A 74 -15.02 -5.53 -7.66
C GLN A 74 -15.41 -5.81 -6.22
N LYS A 75 -16.65 -6.26 -6.03
CA LYS A 75 -17.11 -6.77 -4.74
C LYS A 75 -16.11 -7.80 -4.19
N ALA A 76 -15.65 -7.58 -2.96
CA ALA A 76 -14.67 -8.42 -2.33
C ALA A 76 -15.20 -9.86 -2.15
N SER A 77 -14.39 -10.83 -2.54
CA SER A 77 -14.66 -12.26 -2.33
C SER A 77 -13.34 -13.01 -2.11
N THR A 78 -13.42 -14.28 -1.75
CA THR A 78 -12.24 -15.16 -1.67
C THR A 78 -11.62 -15.39 -3.06
N GLN A 79 -12.42 -15.39 -4.12
CA GLN A 79 -11.97 -15.62 -5.50
C GLN A 79 -11.07 -14.50 -6.02
N ASN A 80 -11.26 -13.26 -5.56
CA ASN A 80 -10.46 -12.11 -5.94
C ASN A 80 -9.55 -11.61 -4.79
N LEU A 81 -9.24 -12.48 -3.82
CA LEU A 81 -8.34 -12.18 -2.70
C LEU A 81 -6.86 -12.26 -3.09
N TRP A 82 -6.53 -13.12 -4.05
CA TRP A 82 -5.16 -13.46 -4.38
C TRP A 82 -4.72 -12.83 -5.70
N LEU A 83 -3.44 -12.51 -5.78
CA LEU A 83 -2.75 -12.05 -6.98
C LEU A 83 -1.74 -13.11 -7.41
N ASN A 84 -1.63 -13.30 -8.72
CA ASN A 84 -0.72 -14.28 -9.32
C ASN A 84 0.76 -13.99 -9.00
N GLU A 85 1.61 -14.99 -9.17
CA GLU A 85 3.05 -14.88 -8.93
C GLU A 85 3.77 -13.90 -9.90
N ASN A 86 3.22 -13.69 -11.09
CA ASN A 86 3.79 -12.83 -12.13
C ASN A 86 3.43 -11.34 -11.95
N VAL A 87 3.80 -10.80 -10.79
CA VAL A 87 3.66 -9.38 -10.47
C VAL A 87 4.43 -8.52 -11.46
N ALA A 88 5.68 -8.86 -11.77
CA ALA A 88 6.51 -8.07 -12.68
C ALA A 88 5.85 -7.93 -14.06
N GLY A 89 5.26 -9.02 -14.59
CA GLY A 89 4.49 -9.00 -15.82
C GLY A 89 3.25 -8.11 -15.74
N SER A 90 2.55 -8.10 -14.60
CA SER A 90 1.35 -7.27 -14.40
C SER A 90 1.63 -5.76 -14.45
N TYR A 91 2.85 -5.35 -14.08
CA TYR A 91 3.34 -3.98 -14.17
C TYR A 91 4.31 -3.78 -15.34
N ALA A 92 4.36 -4.69 -16.32
CA ALA A 92 5.11 -4.44 -17.53
C ALA A 92 4.40 -3.36 -18.37
N PRO A 93 5.13 -2.45 -19.04
CA PRO A 93 4.55 -1.42 -19.89
C PRO A 93 3.57 -1.95 -20.94
N SER A 94 3.85 -3.15 -21.48
CA SER A 94 3.00 -3.86 -22.44
C SER A 94 1.68 -4.36 -21.84
N SER A 95 1.63 -4.60 -20.53
CA SER A 95 0.43 -5.04 -19.81
C SER A 95 -0.46 -3.87 -19.39
N LEU A 96 0.13 -2.67 -19.29
CA LEU A 96 -0.55 -1.44 -18.88
C LEU A 96 -1.12 -0.71 -20.08
N ARG A 97 -2.40 -0.94 -20.37
CA ARG A 97 -3.11 -0.35 -21.52
C ARG A 97 -3.26 1.16 -21.34
N SER A 98 -3.19 1.92 -22.44
CA SER A 98 -3.24 3.41 -22.44
C SER A 98 -4.45 4.01 -21.71
N GLY A 99 -5.61 3.34 -21.76
CA GLY A 99 -6.83 3.80 -21.09
C GLY A 99 -6.99 3.37 -19.62
N GLN A 100 -6.05 2.62 -19.05
CA GLN A 100 -6.18 2.18 -17.65
C GLN A 100 -5.96 3.33 -16.67
N PRO A 101 -6.66 3.34 -15.52
CA PRO A 101 -6.50 4.38 -14.49
C PRO A 101 -5.04 4.61 -14.05
N PHE A 102 -4.23 3.56 -14.00
CA PHE A 102 -2.82 3.67 -13.62
C PHE A 102 -2.00 4.53 -14.60
N ARG A 103 -2.26 4.45 -15.91
CA ARG A 103 -1.61 5.31 -16.94
C ARG A 103 -2.02 6.79 -16.83
N GLN A 104 -3.07 7.11 -16.08
CA GLN A 104 -3.41 8.50 -15.77
C GLN A 104 -2.52 9.07 -14.66
N VAL A 105 -1.98 8.21 -13.80
CA VAL A 105 -1.21 8.57 -12.60
C VAL A 105 0.29 8.55 -12.85
N VAL A 106 0.76 7.70 -13.76
CA VAL A 106 2.19 7.45 -13.98
C VAL A 106 2.56 7.62 -15.46
N ASN A 107 3.72 8.23 -15.70
CA ASN A 107 4.32 8.28 -17.02
C ASN A 107 5.21 7.05 -17.20
N ILE A 108 5.10 6.37 -18.35
CA ILE A 108 5.88 5.16 -18.63
C ILE A 108 6.46 5.24 -20.03
N GLU A 109 7.78 5.24 -20.12
CA GLU A 109 8.56 5.28 -21.35
C GLU A 109 9.57 4.14 -21.36
N GLY A 110 9.34 3.12 -22.20
CA GLY A 110 10.11 1.88 -22.12
C GLY A 110 10.00 1.28 -20.71
N ARG A 111 11.11 1.08 -20.02
CA ARG A 111 11.15 0.58 -18.62
C ARG A 111 11.15 1.69 -17.57
N LYS A 112 11.15 2.96 -17.99
CA LYS A 112 11.24 4.10 -17.09
C LYS A 112 9.85 4.49 -16.61
N TYR A 113 9.71 4.64 -15.30
CA TYR A 113 8.50 5.12 -14.65
C TYR A 113 8.79 6.48 -14.06
N SER A 114 7.85 7.41 -14.19
CA SER A 114 7.92 8.72 -13.54
C SER A 114 6.56 9.09 -12.95
N LEU A 115 6.61 9.83 -11.84
CA LEU A 115 5.43 10.41 -11.19
C LEU A 115 5.32 11.89 -11.59
N PRO A 116 4.23 12.33 -12.24
CA PRO A 116 3.94 13.76 -12.41
C PRO A 116 3.88 14.47 -11.05
N SER A 117 4.12 15.79 -11.00
CA SER A 117 4.08 16.53 -9.72
C SER A 117 2.74 16.45 -8.99
N ASP A 118 1.64 16.31 -9.72
CA ASP A 118 0.26 16.15 -9.20
C ASP A 118 -0.15 14.67 -9.03
N HIS A 119 0.80 13.73 -9.03
CA HIS A 119 0.53 12.28 -8.99
C HIS A 119 -0.38 11.84 -7.82
N ALA A 120 -0.30 12.51 -6.66
CA ALA A 120 -1.17 12.19 -5.51
C ALA A 120 -2.64 12.51 -5.79
N GLN A 121 -2.94 13.67 -6.37
CA GLN A 121 -4.30 14.05 -6.77
C GLN A 121 -4.82 13.12 -7.87
N ARG A 122 -3.96 12.72 -8.81
CA ARG A 122 -4.33 11.75 -9.84
C ARG A 122 -4.61 10.37 -9.26
N ALA A 123 -3.78 9.89 -8.35
CA ALA A 123 -3.99 8.61 -7.67
C ALA A 123 -5.30 8.64 -6.86
N PHE A 124 -5.55 9.70 -6.11
CA PHE A 124 -6.82 9.91 -5.39
C PHE A 124 -8.03 9.83 -6.33
N LYS A 125 -7.99 10.54 -7.45
CA LYS A 125 -9.10 10.57 -8.42
C LYS A 125 -9.28 9.23 -9.14
N HIS A 126 -8.21 8.67 -9.69
CA HIS A 126 -8.27 7.57 -10.65
C HIS A 126 -8.10 6.18 -10.02
N LEU A 127 -7.32 6.07 -8.94
CA LEU A 127 -7.08 4.79 -8.27
C LEU A 127 -7.94 4.63 -7.01
N LEU A 128 -8.21 5.72 -6.29
CA LEU A 128 -9.00 5.67 -5.06
C LEU A 128 -10.46 6.11 -5.24
N TYR A 129 -10.85 6.49 -6.46
CA TYR A 129 -12.20 6.97 -6.78
C TYR A 129 -12.69 8.08 -5.86
N SER A 130 -11.77 8.98 -5.47
CA SER A 130 -12.02 10.11 -4.57
C SER A 130 -12.42 9.71 -3.14
N ILE A 131 -12.04 8.52 -2.68
CA ILE A 131 -12.21 8.08 -1.30
C ILE A 131 -10.83 7.77 -0.73
N PRO A 132 -10.35 8.49 0.30
CA PRO A 132 -9.02 8.25 0.86
C PRO A 132 -8.95 6.87 1.52
N VAL A 133 -7.78 6.22 1.47
CA VAL A 133 -7.56 4.92 2.10
C VAL A 133 -7.39 5.10 3.60
N GLN A 134 -8.02 4.24 4.39
CA GLN A 134 -7.82 4.22 5.85
C GLN A 134 -6.40 3.74 6.17
N VAL A 135 -5.54 4.64 6.65
CA VAL A 135 -4.10 4.36 6.79
C VAL A 135 -3.80 3.36 7.89
N ALA A 136 -4.60 3.33 8.97
CA ALA A 136 -4.42 2.35 10.04
C ALA A 136 -4.57 0.92 9.52
N ASP A 137 -5.65 0.65 8.77
CA ASP A 137 -5.90 -0.65 8.18
C ASP A 137 -4.81 -1.02 7.16
N LEU A 138 -4.36 -0.05 6.34
CA LEU A 138 -3.28 -0.26 5.38
C LEU A 138 -1.96 -0.60 6.06
N ALA A 139 -1.54 0.19 7.05
CA ALA A 139 -0.29 -0.01 7.78
C ALA A 139 -0.29 -1.38 8.46
N VAL A 140 -1.38 -1.76 9.13
CA VAL A 140 -1.54 -3.09 9.72
C VAL A 140 -1.35 -4.21 8.71
N VAL A 141 -1.96 -4.09 7.53
CA VAL A 141 -1.83 -5.14 6.51
C VAL A 141 -0.40 -5.21 6.01
N LEU A 142 0.24 -4.08 5.72
CA LEU A 142 1.62 -4.04 5.20
C LEU A 142 2.63 -4.62 6.20
N TYR A 143 2.49 -4.29 7.49
CA TYR A 143 3.46 -4.67 8.52
C TYR A 143 3.06 -5.90 9.36
N ARG A 144 2.03 -6.65 8.94
CA ARG A 144 1.49 -7.81 9.68
C ARG A 144 2.54 -8.86 10.06
N ASP A 145 3.55 -9.04 9.22
CA ASP A 145 4.59 -10.08 9.36
C ASP A 145 5.89 -9.51 9.98
N PHE A 146 5.87 -8.27 10.47
CA PHE A 146 7.00 -7.60 11.11
C PHE A 146 6.92 -7.68 12.63
N GLY A 147 8.07 -7.92 13.27
CA GLY A 147 8.21 -7.84 14.72
C GLY A 147 8.37 -6.39 15.17
N LEU A 148 7.41 -5.89 15.94
CA LEU A 148 7.42 -4.55 16.50
C LEU A 148 8.16 -4.54 17.85
N ARG A 149 9.05 -3.56 18.04
CA ARG A 149 9.87 -3.40 19.24
C ARG A 149 9.59 -2.05 19.89
N GLY A 150 9.48 -2.04 21.20
CA GLY A 150 9.18 -0.87 22.02
C GLY A 150 8.43 -1.28 23.28
N ASP A 151 8.46 -0.43 24.31
CA ASP A 151 7.77 -0.69 25.57
C ASP A 151 6.25 -0.49 25.45
N SER A 152 5.83 0.45 24.59
CA SER A 152 4.42 0.72 24.27
C SER A 152 4.28 1.07 22.78
N VAL A 153 3.91 0.09 21.96
CA VAL A 153 3.68 0.32 20.51
C VAL A 153 2.21 0.66 20.27
N THR A 154 1.98 1.80 19.65
CA THR A 154 0.67 2.35 19.29
C THR A 154 0.40 2.22 17.80
N ILE A 155 -0.86 2.41 17.38
CA ILE A 155 -1.19 2.40 15.95
C ILE A 155 -0.59 3.62 15.25
N GLU A 156 -0.48 4.75 15.96
CA GLU A 156 0.19 5.96 15.50
C GLU A 156 1.66 5.69 15.17
N ASP A 157 2.38 4.92 15.99
CA ASP A 157 3.77 4.53 15.69
C ASP A 157 3.87 3.77 14.36
N LEU A 158 2.91 2.89 14.07
CA LEU A 158 2.88 2.13 12.82
C LEU A 158 2.57 3.02 11.61
N ILE A 159 1.69 4.01 11.81
CA ILE A 159 1.36 5.02 10.80
C ILE A 159 2.56 5.94 10.55
N ASP A 160 3.32 6.29 11.58
CA ASP A 160 4.53 7.09 11.44
C ASP A 160 5.62 6.34 10.66
N ILE A 161 5.79 5.03 10.93
CA ILE A 161 6.65 4.16 10.12
C ILE A 161 6.20 4.16 8.66
N PHE A 162 4.91 3.94 8.40
CA PHE A 162 4.36 3.99 7.04
C PHE A 162 4.62 5.34 6.37
N THR A 163 4.33 6.43 7.08
CA THR A 163 4.43 7.80 6.57
C THR A 163 5.87 8.12 6.17
N TYR A 164 6.83 7.77 7.02
CA TYR A 164 8.25 7.96 6.73
C TYR A 164 8.74 7.02 5.62
N GLU A 165 8.47 5.72 5.73
CA GLU A 165 8.98 4.71 4.78
C GLU A 165 8.48 4.94 3.35
N PHE A 166 7.24 5.44 3.20
CA PHE A 166 6.66 5.75 1.90
C PHE A 166 6.85 7.22 1.47
N GLY A 167 7.65 8.00 2.19
CA GLY A 167 8.08 9.33 1.75
C GLY A 167 7.02 10.41 1.82
N TYR A 168 6.15 10.29 2.80
CA TYR A 168 5.14 11.29 3.15
C TYR A 168 5.56 12.17 4.33
N ALA A 169 6.69 11.85 4.95
CA ALA A 169 7.32 12.61 6.02
C ALA A 169 8.83 12.66 5.76
N ASN A 170 9.46 13.78 6.09
CA ASN A 170 10.90 13.97 5.87
C ASN A 170 11.75 13.28 6.94
N GLU A 171 11.18 13.10 8.13
CA GLU A 171 11.83 12.48 9.29
C GLU A 171 10.82 11.58 10.04
N PRO A 172 11.28 10.51 10.72
CA PRO A 172 10.41 9.68 11.55
C PRO A 172 9.63 10.50 12.59
N GLY A 173 8.32 10.29 12.69
CA GLY A 173 7.43 11.01 13.61
C GLY A 173 7.14 12.48 13.24
N SER A 174 7.67 12.97 12.12
CA SER A 174 7.34 14.31 11.62
C SER A 174 5.96 14.34 10.96
N LYS A 175 5.37 15.54 10.84
CA LYS A 175 4.02 15.69 10.29
C LYS A 175 3.96 15.23 8.83
N PRO A 176 2.91 14.47 8.45
CA PRO A 176 2.71 14.08 7.06
C PRO A 176 2.44 15.29 6.16
N ASP A 177 2.95 15.18 4.93
CA ASP A 177 2.80 16.15 3.85
C ASP A 177 1.38 16.19 3.24
N GLU A 178 1.20 17.01 2.21
CA GLU A 178 -0.09 17.17 1.52
C GLU A 178 -0.49 15.94 0.69
N LYS A 179 0.49 15.17 0.17
CA LYS A 179 0.23 13.96 -0.60
C LYS A 179 -0.41 12.90 0.30
N PHE A 180 0.08 12.77 1.54
CA PHE A 180 -0.54 11.90 2.53
C PHE A 180 -1.98 12.29 2.81
N ARG A 181 -2.23 13.57 3.11
CA ARG A 181 -3.58 14.07 3.43
C ARG A 181 -4.56 13.94 2.26
N THR A 182 -4.05 13.92 1.03
CA THR A 182 -4.84 13.68 -0.17
C THR A 182 -5.25 12.22 -0.30
N LEU A 183 -4.36 11.28 0.07
CA LEU A 183 -4.54 9.85 -0.23
C LEU A 183 -5.11 9.06 0.95
N TYR A 184 -4.93 9.54 2.17
CA TYR A 184 -5.19 8.76 3.37
C TYR A 184 -6.10 9.46 4.38
N SER A 185 -6.90 8.65 5.06
CA SER A 185 -7.75 9.07 6.16
C SER A 185 -7.25 8.46 7.46
N LEU A 186 -7.32 9.25 8.53
CA LEU A 186 -7.04 8.87 9.91
C LEU A 186 -8.32 8.57 10.69
N GLU A 187 -9.47 8.37 10.03
CA GLU A 187 -10.73 8.19 10.75
C GLU A 187 -10.77 6.93 11.60
N THR A 188 -10.18 5.83 11.13
CA THR A 188 -10.18 4.56 11.87
C THR A 188 -9.26 4.55 13.09
N THR A 189 -8.27 5.45 13.18
CA THR A 189 -7.38 5.52 14.36
C THR A 189 -8.13 5.88 15.64
N LYS A 190 -9.20 6.69 15.53
CA LYS A 190 -10.03 7.15 16.66
C LYS A 190 -10.71 6.03 17.42
N LYS A 191 -10.86 4.85 16.80
CA LYS A 191 -11.58 3.70 17.35
C LYS A 191 -10.68 2.48 17.50
N TRP A 192 -9.36 2.68 17.48
CA TRP A 192 -8.42 1.56 17.49
C TRP A 192 -8.41 0.84 18.84
N ASP A 193 -8.44 -0.50 18.79
CA ASP A 193 -8.39 -1.34 19.97
C ASP A 193 -7.01 -1.25 20.64
N LYS A 194 -6.95 -1.13 21.97
CA LYS A 194 -5.68 -1.16 22.71
C LYS A 194 -5.07 -2.57 22.72
N ASP A 195 -5.89 -3.61 22.50
CA ASP A 195 -5.47 -5.01 22.43
C ASP A 195 -5.25 -5.49 20.97
N TRP A 196 -4.53 -4.71 20.17
CA TRP A 196 -4.30 -5.04 18.76
C TRP A 196 -3.01 -5.84 18.50
N LEU A 197 -2.13 -5.92 19.50
CA LEU A 197 -0.86 -6.62 19.48
C LEU A 197 -0.87 -7.85 20.38
N GLU A 198 -0.02 -8.83 20.05
CA GLU A 198 0.30 -9.95 20.92
C GLU A 198 1.81 -10.17 21.01
N ALA A 199 2.26 -10.81 22.10
CA ALA A 199 3.64 -11.19 22.24
C ALA A 199 4.01 -12.22 21.15
N ALA A 200 5.15 -11.98 20.49
CA ALA A 200 5.67 -12.83 19.42
C ALA A 200 6.30 -14.12 19.94
#